data_AF-A0A936JWD2-F1
#
_entry.id   AF-A0A936JWD2-F1
#
_cell.length_a   1.000
_cell.length_b   1.000
_cell.length_c   1.000
_cell.angle_alpha   90.00
_cell.angle_beta   90.00
_cell.angle_gamma   90.00
#
_symmetry.space_group_name_H-M   'P 1'
#
loop_
_entity.id
_entity.type
_entity.pdbx_description
1 polymer ?
#
loop_
_entity_poly.entity_id
_entity_poly.type
_entity_poly.pdbx_seq_one_letter_code
_entity_poly.pdbx_strand_id
1 'polypeptide(L)'
;MKSAPFLLALLALPLCALGQSTINSTSAYAYGANVGWINLRGDGANGVRVGETFLSGKAYGANLGWIDCGNGTPANGHTYANTSATDFGVNRADTGLLAGYAYGANVGWINFGWSTNLNDANTPAIDPVTGEFSGYAYAANLGWINLGAGYLKTDSIARTDSDADGMPDAWEKQHFGNLTKAAIGTDADGDGQSDAAEYIADTDPTSAASFLKIVSHTYAGGLTTVALKFTSQPTRLYRIQESVNLTTWTTIATAVGGQTLNPFEADVGTETTKTVAFTGGARHFFRVVAALPLP
;
A
#
# COMPACT_ATOMS: atom_id res chain seq x y z
N MET A 1 -28.11 28.28 -2.78
CA MET A 1 -27.20 27.95 -1.66
C MET A 1 -25.84 27.67 -2.29
N LYS A 2 -24.84 28.49 -1.95
CA LYS A 2 -23.53 28.48 -2.61
C LYS A 2 -22.71 27.30 -2.08
N SER A 3 -22.31 26.40 -2.98
CA SER A 3 -21.37 25.31 -2.74
C SER A 3 -20.02 25.89 -2.30
N ALA A 4 -19.54 25.48 -1.14
CA ALA A 4 -18.21 25.82 -0.65
C ALA A 4 -17.17 24.95 -1.37
N PRO A 5 -16.06 25.51 -1.87
CA PRO A 5 -15.03 24.72 -2.53
C PRO A 5 -14.29 23.90 -1.47
N PHE A 6 -14.27 22.58 -1.66
CA PHE A 6 -13.43 21.66 -0.91
C PHE A 6 -11.98 21.94 -1.32
N LEU A 7 -11.21 22.61 -0.46
CA LEU A 7 -9.79 22.80 -0.68
C LEU A 7 -9.09 21.49 -0.33
N LEU A 8 -8.89 20.64 -1.34
CA LEU A 8 -8.04 19.46 -1.23
C LEU A 8 -6.61 19.97 -1.04
N ALA A 9 -6.06 19.79 0.15
CA ALA A 9 -4.64 20.03 0.39
C ALA A 9 -3.87 18.98 -0.42
N LEU A 10 -3.39 19.39 -1.59
CA LEU A 10 -2.50 18.59 -2.43
C LEU A 10 -1.23 18.35 -1.61
N LEU A 11 -1.14 17.20 -0.96
CA LEU A 11 0.11 16.73 -0.39
C LEU A 11 1.01 16.48 -1.59
N ALA A 12 2.00 17.35 -1.80
CA ALA A 12 3.04 17.11 -2.78
C ALA A 12 3.79 15.83 -2.34
N LEU A 13 3.36 14.69 -2.88
CA LEU A 13 4.13 13.46 -2.79
C LEU A 13 5.48 13.76 -3.43
N PRO A 14 6.60 13.45 -2.77
CA PRO A 14 7.90 13.63 -3.39
C PRO A 14 7.91 12.81 -4.68
N LEU A 15 8.15 13.47 -5.82
CA LEU A 15 8.47 12.76 -7.06
C LEU A 15 9.68 11.88 -6.76
N CYS A 16 9.44 10.60 -6.50
CA CYS A 16 10.49 9.62 -6.43
C CYS A 16 11.09 9.57 -7.83
N ALA A 17 12.38 9.92 -7.94
CA ALA A 17 13.06 9.98 -9.23
C ALA A 17 12.81 8.67 -9.99
N LEU A 18 12.15 8.77 -11.15
CA LEU A 18 11.82 7.64 -12.01
C LEU A 18 13.10 6.83 -12.27
N GLY A 19 13.20 5.67 -11.62
CA GLY A 19 14.30 4.72 -11.80
C GLY A 19 15.05 4.30 -10.54
N GLN A 20 14.99 5.02 -9.42
CA GLN A 20 15.72 4.56 -8.22
C GLN A 20 15.01 3.43 -7.47
N SER A 21 15.81 2.56 -6.86
CA SER A 21 15.35 1.48 -5.98
C SER A 21 14.61 2.03 -4.77
N THR A 22 13.48 1.40 -4.42
CA THR A 22 12.71 1.74 -3.22
C THR A 22 13.25 1.03 -1.96
N ILE A 23 14.14 0.05 -2.13
CA ILE A 23 14.71 -0.77 -1.06
C ILE A 23 15.58 0.08 -0.15
N ASN A 24 15.44 -0.10 1.17
CA ASN A 24 16.18 0.63 2.18
C ASN A 24 17.71 0.52 1.98
N SER A 25 18.43 1.61 2.23
CA SER A 25 19.89 1.64 2.01
C SER A 25 20.71 0.77 2.96
N THR A 26 20.16 0.43 4.12
CA THR A 26 20.82 -0.37 5.18
C THR A 26 20.24 -1.78 5.25
N SER A 27 18.91 -1.90 5.19
CA SER A 27 18.17 -3.17 5.17
C SER A 27 17.82 -3.55 3.73
N ALA A 28 18.83 -3.96 2.96
CA ALA A 28 18.72 -4.27 1.53
C ALA A 28 18.87 -5.75 1.16
N TYR A 29 19.01 -6.65 2.14
CA TYR A 29 19.59 -7.97 1.92
C TYR A 29 18.65 -9.13 2.25
N ALA A 30 18.44 -9.98 1.26
CA ALA A 30 17.97 -11.35 1.44
C ALA A 30 19.15 -12.32 1.59
N TYR A 31 18.91 -13.50 2.14
CA TYR A 31 19.95 -14.50 2.36
C TYR A 31 19.49 -15.92 1.99
N GLY A 32 20.30 -16.65 1.22
CA GLY A 32 20.10 -18.09 1.03
C GLY A 32 21.33 -18.88 1.46
N ALA A 33 21.14 -20.00 2.15
CA ALA A 33 22.25 -20.79 2.70
C ALA A 33 23.26 -21.26 1.64
N ASN A 34 22.79 -21.55 0.43
CA ASN A 34 23.65 -22.03 -0.67
C ASN A 34 24.25 -20.90 -1.52
N VAL A 35 23.82 -19.66 -1.32
CA VAL A 35 24.10 -18.54 -2.24
C VAL A 35 24.69 -17.31 -1.56
N GLY A 36 24.53 -17.21 -0.25
CA GLY A 36 24.91 -16.05 0.54
C GLY A 36 23.91 -14.90 0.42
N TRP A 37 24.44 -13.69 0.55
CA TRP A 37 23.67 -12.45 0.55
C TRP A 37 23.27 -12.03 -0.87
N ILE A 38 22.02 -11.58 -1.00
CA ILE A 38 21.45 -11.01 -2.21
C ILE A 38 21.01 -9.57 -1.88
N ASN A 39 21.64 -8.60 -2.52
CA ASN A 39 21.33 -7.17 -2.36
C ASN A 39 20.20 -6.78 -3.32
N LEU A 40 19.00 -6.53 -2.79
CA LEU A 40 17.85 -6.10 -3.57
C LEU A 40 17.94 -4.62 -3.99
N ARG A 41 18.73 -3.80 -3.28
CA ARG A 41 18.99 -2.42 -3.71
C ARG A 41 19.95 -2.35 -4.91
N GLY A 42 20.77 -3.38 -5.12
CA GLY A 42 21.72 -3.46 -6.23
C GLY A 42 22.67 -2.25 -6.26
N ASP A 43 22.76 -1.59 -7.41
CA ASP A 43 23.51 -0.34 -7.62
C ASP A 43 22.69 0.94 -7.31
N GLY A 44 21.46 0.79 -6.81
CA GLY A 44 20.52 1.87 -6.53
C GLY A 44 19.76 2.39 -7.75
N ALA A 45 20.31 2.31 -8.96
CA ALA A 45 19.69 2.79 -10.20
C ALA A 45 18.92 1.71 -10.96
N ASN A 46 19.34 0.45 -10.83
CA ASN A 46 18.71 -0.72 -11.42
C ASN A 46 18.16 -1.66 -10.34
N GLY A 47 18.26 -1.26 -9.07
CA GLY A 47 17.80 -2.04 -7.93
C GLY A 47 16.30 -2.33 -7.98
N VAL A 48 15.86 -3.27 -7.15
CA VAL A 48 14.45 -3.64 -7.02
C VAL A 48 13.64 -2.41 -6.61
N ARG A 49 12.48 -2.26 -7.23
CA ARG A 49 11.47 -1.25 -6.94
C ARG A 49 10.19 -1.98 -6.58
N VAL A 50 9.67 -1.73 -5.38
CA VAL A 50 8.38 -2.22 -4.94
C VAL A 50 7.33 -1.22 -5.45
N GLY A 51 6.58 -1.61 -6.46
CA GLY A 51 5.38 -0.89 -6.91
C GLY A 51 4.14 -1.37 -6.15
N GLU A 52 3.00 -0.80 -6.50
CA GLU A 52 1.74 -1.14 -5.83
C GLU A 52 1.34 -2.60 -6.02
N THR A 53 1.38 -3.06 -7.26
CA THR A 53 0.87 -4.37 -7.65
C THR A 53 1.96 -5.35 -8.12
N PHE A 54 3.20 -4.86 -8.28
CA PHE A 54 4.34 -5.67 -8.71
C PHE A 54 5.68 -5.05 -8.32
N LEU A 55 6.73 -5.86 -8.38
CA LEU A 55 8.11 -5.43 -8.28
C LEU A 55 8.73 -5.28 -9.68
N SER A 56 9.76 -4.44 -9.78
CA SER A 56 10.55 -4.26 -11.00
C SER A 56 12.01 -4.06 -10.67
N GLY A 57 12.88 -4.11 -11.68
CA GLY A 57 14.32 -3.93 -11.49
C GLY A 57 15.02 -5.22 -11.04
N LYS A 58 16.24 -5.08 -10.55
CA LYS A 58 17.17 -6.21 -10.39
C LYS A 58 17.82 -6.25 -9.02
N ALA A 59 17.84 -7.43 -8.41
CA ALA A 59 18.67 -7.74 -7.27
C ALA A 59 20.04 -8.28 -7.72
N TYR A 60 21.06 -8.17 -6.87
CA TYR A 60 22.41 -8.64 -7.16
C TYR A 60 22.93 -9.55 -6.06
N GLY A 61 23.39 -10.75 -6.43
CA GLY A 61 24.17 -11.61 -5.54
C GLY A 61 25.57 -11.81 -6.11
N ALA A 62 26.62 -11.69 -5.29
CA ALA A 62 28.01 -11.82 -5.76
C ALA A 62 28.27 -13.15 -6.48
N ASN A 63 27.64 -14.24 -6.01
CA ASN A 63 27.76 -15.58 -6.61
C ASN A 63 26.68 -15.87 -7.67
N LEU A 64 25.69 -14.97 -7.83
CA LEU A 64 24.48 -15.20 -8.63
C LEU A 64 24.43 -14.30 -9.87
N GLY A 65 25.11 -13.15 -9.82
CA GLY A 65 24.90 -12.06 -10.76
C GLY A 65 23.56 -11.36 -10.52
N TRP A 66 23.00 -10.82 -11.59
CA TRP A 66 21.73 -10.09 -11.56
C TRP A 66 20.53 -11.03 -11.61
N ILE A 67 19.54 -10.73 -10.78
CA ILE A 67 18.24 -11.39 -10.68
C ILE A 67 17.18 -10.36 -11.01
N ASP A 68 16.44 -10.58 -12.09
CA ASP A 68 15.38 -9.73 -12.60
C ASP A 68 14.05 -10.04 -11.90
N CYS A 69 13.48 -9.04 -11.24
CA CYS A 69 12.17 -9.11 -10.58
C CYS A 69 11.01 -8.67 -11.48
N GLY A 70 11.30 -8.25 -12.71
CA GLY A 70 10.33 -7.76 -13.68
C GLY A 70 10.78 -6.48 -14.37
N ASN A 71 10.31 -6.27 -15.59
CA ASN A 71 10.69 -5.13 -16.44
C ASN A 71 9.98 -3.80 -16.09
N GLY A 72 9.00 -3.84 -15.19
CA GLY A 72 8.19 -2.68 -14.78
C GLY A 72 7.02 -2.37 -15.71
N THR A 73 6.79 -3.19 -16.73
CA THR A 73 5.77 -2.99 -17.76
C THR A 73 5.02 -4.29 -18.02
N PRO A 74 4.23 -4.79 -17.05
CA PRO A 74 3.38 -5.96 -17.27
C PRO A 74 2.43 -5.73 -18.45
N ALA A 75 2.06 -6.80 -19.16
CA ALA A 75 1.30 -6.70 -20.41
C ALA A 75 -0.08 -6.05 -20.24
N ASN A 76 -0.74 -6.27 -19.11
CA ASN A 76 -2.02 -5.64 -18.75
C ASN A 76 -1.83 -4.30 -18.01
N GLY A 77 -0.58 -3.85 -17.85
CA GLY A 77 -0.17 -2.63 -17.18
C GLY A 77 -0.37 -2.57 -15.67
N HIS A 78 -0.79 -3.65 -15.01
CA HIS A 78 -0.96 -3.69 -13.55
C HIS A 78 -0.43 -4.96 -12.88
N THR A 79 -0.30 -6.12 -13.53
CA THR A 79 0.28 -7.34 -12.93
C THR A 79 0.90 -8.25 -13.99
N TYR A 80 2.01 -8.93 -13.68
CA TYR A 80 2.59 -9.90 -14.61
C TYR A 80 1.73 -11.15 -14.68
N ALA A 81 1.36 -11.61 -15.89
CA ALA A 81 0.66 -12.87 -16.05
C ALA A 81 1.56 -14.08 -15.74
N ASN A 82 2.89 -13.91 -15.84
CA ASN A 82 3.88 -14.96 -15.62
C ASN A 82 3.68 -16.18 -16.56
N THR A 83 3.22 -15.93 -17.79
CA THR A 83 2.94 -16.96 -18.80
C THR A 83 3.91 -16.93 -19.98
N SER A 84 4.81 -15.94 -20.04
CA SER A 84 5.76 -15.78 -21.15
C SER A 84 7.09 -15.18 -20.68
N ALA A 85 8.13 -15.32 -21.50
CA ALA A 85 9.45 -14.73 -21.23
C ALA A 85 9.47 -13.20 -21.32
N THR A 86 8.41 -12.57 -21.85
CA THR A 86 8.29 -11.10 -21.97
C THR A 86 7.36 -10.49 -20.93
N ASP A 87 6.61 -11.32 -20.19
CA ASP A 87 5.66 -10.90 -19.15
C ASP A 87 5.80 -11.81 -17.94
N PHE A 88 6.91 -11.62 -17.22
CA PHE A 88 7.21 -12.29 -15.97
C PHE A 88 7.69 -11.27 -14.94
N GLY A 89 7.49 -11.59 -13.67
CA GLY A 89 7.98 -10.79 -12.57
C GLY A 89 7.30 -11.18 -11.26
N VAL A 90 7.72 -10.50 -10.20
CA VAL A 90 7.16 -10.70 -8.85
C VAL A 90 5.96 -9.76 -8.69
N ASN A 91 4.78 -10.32 -8.49
CA ASN A 91 3.56 -9.56 -8.20
C ASN A 91 3.43 -9.34 -6.69
N ARG A 92 2.72 -8.27 -6.33
CA ARG A 92 2.37 -7.90 -4.95
C ARG A 92 0.86 -7.70 -4.87
N ALA A 93 0.22 -8.33 -3.90
CA ALA A 93 -1.17 -8.03 -3.56
C ALA A 93 -1.25 -6.88 -2.54
N ASP A 94 -2.42 -6.25 -2.39
CA ASP A 94 -2.63 -5.15 -1.44
C ASP A 94 -2.38 -5.57 0.01
N THR A 95 -2.65 -6.85 0.32
CA THR A 95 -2.35 -7.50 1.60
C THR A 95 -0.87 -7.66 1.88
N GLY A 96 0.00 -7.41 0.89
CA GLY A 96 1.44 -7.60 0.99
C GLY A 96 1.94 -8.95 0.46
N LEU A 97 1.06 -9.90 0.12
CA LEU A 97 1.44 -11.20 -0.42
C LEU A 97 2.27 -11.04 -1.70
N LEU A 98 3.40 -11.73 -1.79
CA LEU A 98 4.20 -11.81 -3.01
C LEU A 98 3.86 -13.08 -3.79
N ALA A 99 3.89 -12.97 -5.13
CA ALA A 99 3.62 -14.07 -6.04
C ALA A 99 4.48 -13.95 -7.31
N GLY A 100 4.40 -14.93 -8.20
CA GLY A 100 5.13 -14.92 -9.47
C GLY A 100 6.59 -15.30 -9.33
N TYR A 101 7.42 -14.79 -10.24
CA TYR A 101 8.79 -15.27 -10.41
C TYR A 101 9.79 -14.15 -10.64
N ALA A 102 10.99 -14.33 -10.10
CA ALA A 102 12.19 -13.62 -10.53
C ALA A 102 13.10 -14.56 -11.33
N TYR A 103 13.98 -14.00 -12.16
CA TYR A 103 14.87 -14.78 -13.02
C TYR A 103 16.30 -14.23 -13.01
N GLY A 104 17.29 -15.09 -12.82
CA GLY A 104 18.69 -14.72 -13.08
C GLY A 104 19.38 -15.73 -13.97
N ALA A 105 20.24 -15.26 -14.88
CA ALA A 105 20.87 -16.11 -15.90
C ALA A 105 21.68 -17.28 -15.31
N ASN A 106 22.32 -17.06 -14.16
CA ASN A 106 23.14 -18.10 -13.50
C ASN A 106 22.36 -18.95 -12.49
N VAL A 107 21.09 -18.61 -12.22
CA VAL A 107 20.31 -19.23 -11.14
C VAL A 107 19.01 -19.87 -11.62
N GLY A 108 18.48 -19.42 -12.76
CA GLY A 108 17.17 -19.81 -13.24
C GLY A 108 16.04 -19.07 -12.53
N TRP A 109 14.88 -19.73 -12.43
CA TRP A 109 13.67 -19.18 -11.84
C TRP A 109 13.68 -19.23 -10.31
N ILE A 110 13.24 -18.15 -9.70
CA ILE A 110 13.01 -18.00 -8.27
C ILE A 110 11.51 -17.76 -8.07
N ASN A 111 10.84 -18.67 -7.38
CA ASN A 111 9.41 -18.66 -7.13
C ASN A 111 9.07 -17.93 -5.82
N PHE A 112 8.22 -16.90 -5.93
CA PHE A 112 7.64 -16.18 -4.80
C PHE A 112 6.21 -16.64 -4.48
N GLY A 113 5.52 -17.30 -5.43
CA GLY A 113 4.13 -17.72 -5.31
C GLY A 113 3.94 -19.19 -4.95
N TRP A 114 4.82 -19.80 -4.15
CA TRP A 114 4.64 -21.19 -3.72
C TRP A 114 3.61 -21.35 -2.57
N SER A 115 3.25 -20.25 -1.91
CA SER A 115 2.21 -20.18 -0.87
C SER A 115 1.33 -18.95 -1.07
N THR A 116 0.06 -19.07 -0.69
CA THR A 116 -0.91 -17.97 -0.62
C THR A 116 -1.42 -17.73 0.79
N ASN A 117 -0.93 -18.49 1.79
CA ASN A 117 -1.40 -18.43 3.17
C ASN A 117 -0.62 -17.39 3.96
N LEU A 118 -1.14 -16.17 4.10
CA LEU A 118 -0.51 -15.10 4.88
C LEU A 118 -0.42 -15.40 6.39
N ASN A 119 -1.13 -16.41 6.91
CA ASN A 119 -0.96 -16.85 8.30
C ASN A 119 0.28 -17.73 8.50
N ASP A 120 0.92 -18.19 7.42
CA ASP A 120 2.20 -18.89 7.49
C ASP A 120 3.32 -17.85 7.42
N ALA A 121 4.12 -17.78 8.48
CA ALA A 121 5.26 -16.87 8.58
C ALA A 121 6.35 -17.12 7.51
N ASN A 122 6.30 -18.27 6.82
CA ASN A 122 7.21 -18.58 5.73
C ASN A 122 6.73 -18.04 4.38
N THR A 123 5.47 -17.62 4.26
CA THR A 123 4.92 -17.09 3.01
C THR A 123 5.60 -15.79 2.62
N PRO A 124 6.12 -15.66 1.38
CA PRO A 124 6.69 -14.41 0.88
C PRO A 124 5.71 -13.26 0.94
N ALA A 125 6.05 -12.23 1.70
CA ALA A 125 5.21 -11.05 1.83
C ALA A 125 6.04 -9.78 2.10
N ILE A 126 5.42 -8.64 1.89
CA ILE A 126 5.89 -7.32 2.31
C ILE A 126 4.81 -6.74 3.21
N ASP A 127 5.16 -6.40 4.44
CA ASP A 127 4.25 -5.68 5.32
C ASP A 127 3.91 -4.31 4.68
N PRO A 128 2.63 -4.04 4.36
CA PRO A 128 2.24 -2.83 3.66
C PRO A 128 2.50 -1.56 4.49
N VAL A 129 2.54 -1.65 5.82
CA VAL A 129 2.73 -0.53 6.75
C VAL A 129 4.21 -0.28 7.00
N THR A 130 4.95 -1.34 7.34
CA THR A 130 6.35 -1.19 7.74
C THR A 130 7.31 -1.30 6.57
N GLY A 131 6.90 -1.90 5.45
CA GLY A 131 7.74 -2.19 4.28
C GLY A 131 8.70 -3.36 4.49
N GLU A 132 8.65 -4.05 5.63
CA GLU A 132 9.52 -5.18 5.93
C GLU A 132 9.12 -6.41 5.10
N PHE A 133 10.12 -7.07 4.51
CA PHE A 133 9.90 -8.32 3.81
C PHE A 133 9.89 -9.49 4.80
N SER A 134 9.14 -10.53 4.48
CA SER A 134 9.05 -11.75 5.28
C SER A 134 8.94 -13.00 4.40
N GLY A 135 9.07 -14.16 5.04
CA GLY A 135 8.99 -15.45 4.38
C GLY A 135 10.21 -15.80 3.52
N TYR A 136 10.00 -16.76 2.60
CA TYR A 136 11.08 -17.36 1.82
C TYR A 136 10.73 -17.48 0.35
N ALA A 137 11.57 -16.99 -0.55
CA ALA A 137 11.48 -17.38 -1.97
C ALA A 137 12.20 -18.72 -2.21
N TYR A 138 11.81 -19.46 -3.24
CA TYR A 138 12.41 -20.76 -3.56
C TYR A 138 12.96 -20.81 -4.98
N ALA A 139 14.17 -21.32 -5.16
CA ALA A 139 14.68 -21.64 -6.49
C ALA A 139 15.27 -23.05 -6.50
N ALA A 140 15.02 -23.83 -7.55
CA ALA A 140 15.50 -25.21 -7.65
C ALA A 140 17.03 -25.31 -7.51
N ASN A 141 17.76 -24.34 -8.06
CA ASN A 141 19.22 -24.32 -8.04
C ASN A 141 19.82 -23.67 -6.78
N LEU A 142 19.03 -22.90 -6.01
CA LEU A 142 19.51 -22.13 -4.86
C LEU A 142 18.97 -22.64 -3.53
N GLY A 143 17.88 -23.41 -3.55
CA GLY A 143 17.09 -23.71 -2.37
C GLY A 143 16.29 -22.51 -1.89
N TRP A 144 16.10 -22.43 -0.57
CA TRP A 144 15.35 -21.36 0.09
C TRP A 144 16.18 -20.09 0.25
N ILE A 145 15.56 -18.97 -0.08
CA ILE A 145 16.08 -17.61 0.08
C ILE A 145 15.19 -16.92 1.11
N ASN A 146 15.74 -16.65 2.28
CA ASN A 146 15.08 -15.90 3.34
C ASN A 146 14.97 -14.43 2.94
N LEU A 147 13.74 -13.92 2.90
CA LEU A 147 13.43 -12.51 2.66
C LEU A 147 13.26 -11.72 3.97
N GLY A 148 13.11 -12.42 5.11
CA GLY A 148 12.88 -11.82 6.42
C GLY A 148 14.12 -11.68 7.30
N ALA A 149 13.86 -11.47 8.60
CA ALA A 149 14.83 -11.23 9.68
C ALA A 149 15.37 -9.80 9.81
N GLY A 150 14.61 -8.79 9.38
CA GLY A 150 14.95 -7.36 9.60
C GLY A 150 16.04 -6.78 8.70
N TYR A 151 16.61 -7.58 7.79
CA TYR A 151 17.67 -7.14 6.87
C TYR A 151 17.16 -6.72 5.50
N LEU A 152 15.86 -6.82 5.24
CA LEU A 152 15.26 -6.42 3.97
C LEU A 152 13.97 -5.64 4.19
N LYS A 153 13.94 -4.40 3.71
CA LYS A 153 12.80 -3.49 3.80
C LYS A 153 12.74 -2.55 2.60
N THR A 154 11.54 -2.12 2.20
CA THR A 154 11.33 -0.98 1.31
C THR A 154 11.01 0.28 2.11
N ASP A 155 11.54 1.43 1.68
CA ASP A 155 11.28 2.73 2.31
C ASP A 155 10.03 3.42 1.73
N SER A 156 9.62 3.02 0.53
CA SER A 156 8.53 3.63 -0.24
C SER A 156 7.86 2.62 -1.17
N ILE A 157 6.70 3.01 -1.71
CA ILE A 157 6.02 2.29 -2.80
C ILE A 157 6.04 3.18 -4.05
N ALA A 158 6.54 2.61 -5.14
CA ALA A 158 6.57 3.28 -6.43
C ALA A 158 5.17 3.35 -7.05
N ARG A 159 4.67 4.59 -7.21
CA ARG A 159 3.38 4.92 -7.82
C ARG A 159 3.62 5.69 -9.10
N THR A 160 3.67 4.97 -10.22
CA THR A 160 3.74 5.64 -11.53
C THR A 160 2.36 6.18 -11.85
N ASP A 161 2.30 7.49 -12.14
CA ASP A 161 1.10 8.25 -12.47
C ASP A 161 1.43 9.07 -13.72
N SER A 162 1.02 8.56 -14.89
CA SER A 162 1.42 9.04 -16.20
C SER A 162 0.62 10.25 -16.68
N ASP A 163 -0.62 10.39 -16.25
CA ASP A 163 -1.50 11.52 -16.58
C ASP A 163 -1.57 12.58 -15.47
N ALA A 164 -0.87 12.35 -14.35
CA ALA A 164 -0.60 13.27 -13.25
C ALA A 164 -1.87 13.73 -12.53
N ASP A 165 -2.82 12.81 -12.38
CA ASP A 165 -4.12 13.08 -11.80
C ASP A 165 -4.19 12.74 -10.29
N GLY A 166 -3.11 12.15 -9.76
CA GLY A 166 -2.98 11.73 -8.37
C GLY A 166 -3.39 10.29 -8.08
N MET A 167 -3.80 9.53 -9.11
CA MET A 167 -4.09 8.10 -9.07
C MET A 167 -3.03 7.34 -9.87
N PRO A 168 -2.53 6.20 -9.37
CA PRO A 168 -1.49 5.49 -10.11
C PRO A 168 -2.02 4.65 -11.27
N ASP A 169 -1.23 4.55 -12.34
CA ASP A 169 -1.55 3.82 -13.56
C ASP A 169 -2.01 2.38 -13.31
N ALA A 170 -1.39 1.70 -12.34
CA ALA A 170 -1.68 0.30 -12.05
C ALA A 170 -3.09 0.15 -11.46
N TRP A 171 -3.47 1.05 -10.56
CA TRP A 171 -4.80 1.10 -9.94
C TRP A 171 -5.86 1.43 -11.01
N GLU A 172 -5.64 2.45 -11.82
CA GLU A 172 -6.59 2.82 -12.88
C GLU A 172 -6.79 1.70 -13.91
N LYS A 173 -5.70 1.04 -14.33
CA LYS A 173 -5.78 -0.09 -15.25
C LYS A 173 -6.46 -1.31 -14.62
N GLN A 174 -6.28 -1.54 -13.32
CA GLN A 174 -6.95 -2.61 -12.60
C GLN A 174 -8.47 -2.40 -12.56
N HIS A 175 -8.94 -1.17 -12.30
CA HIS A 175 -10.37 -0.90 -12.14
C HIS A 175 -11.09 -0.56 -13.46
N PHE A 176 -10.41 0.12 -14.39
CA PHE A 176 -11.03 0.68 -15.58
C PHE A 176 -10.37 0.25 -16.90
N GLY A 177 -9.20 -0.38 -16.85
CA GLY A 177 -8.45 -0.81 -18.03
C GLY A 177 -7.85 0.33 -18.86
N ASN A 178 -7.91 1.57 -18.39
CA ASN A 178 -7.36 2.76 -19.05
C ASN A 178 -7.06 3.87 -18.03
N LEU A 179 -6.25 4.86 -18.44
CA LEU A 179 -5.77 5.98 -17.61
C LEU A 179 -6.61 7.26 -17.76
N THR A 180 -7.88 7.16 -18.13
CA THR A 180 -8.69 8.36 -18.46
C THR A 180 -10.12 8.29 -17.94
N LYS A 181 -10.51 7.14 -17.38
CA LYS A 181 -11.86 6.89 -16.89
C LYS A 181 -12.00 7.44 -15.48
N ALA A 182 -11.03 7.16 -14.62
CA ALA A 182 -10.77 7.98 -13.45
C ALA A 182 -9.96 9.21 -13.90
N ALA A 183 -10.26 10.35 -13.29
CA ALA A 183 -9.58 11.62 -13.50
C ALA A 183 -9.81 12.51 -12.27
N ILE A 184 -9.15 13.67 -12.22
CA ILE A 184 -9.40 14.65 -11.16
C ILE A 184 -10.89 15.01 -11.08
N GLY A 185 -11.52 14.65 -9.97
CA GLY A 185 -12.90 15.02 -9.65
C GLY A 185 -13.97 14.14 -10.30
N THR A 186 -13.60 13.03 -10.95
CA THR A 186 -14.57 12.02 -11.37
C THR A 186 -15.00 11.15 -10.19
N ASP A 187 -16.17 10.55 -10.36
CA ASP A 187 -16.87 9.64 -9.46
C ASP A 187 -17.51 8.61 -10.39
N ALA A 188 -16.81 7.51 -10.65
CA ALA A 188 -17.13 6.62 -11.76
C ALA A 188 -18.41 5.80 -11.51
N ASP A 189 -18.74 5.53 -10.26
CA ASP A 189 -19.92 4.75 -9.87
C ASP A 189 -21.09 5.60 -9.34
N GLY A 190 -20.87 6.89 -9.10
CA GLY A 190 -21.89 7.88 -8.78
C GLY A 190 -22.33 7.88 -7.31
N ASP A 191 -21.47 7.43 -6.39
CA ASP A 191 -21.78 7.34 -4.96
C ASP A 191 -21.49 8.62 -4.16
N GLY A 192 -20.86 9.60 -4.81
CA GLY A 192 -20.50 10.90 -4.25
C GLY A 192 -19.10 10.94 -3.63
N GLN A 193 -18.33 9.85 -3.64
CA GLN A 193 -16.88 9.85 -3.46
C GLN A 193 -16.19 10.04 -4.81
N SER A 194 -15.12 10.83 -4.83
CA SER A 194 -14.29 10.90 -6.02
C SER A 194 -13.41 9.66 -6.14
N ASP A 195 -13.11 9.22 -7.36
CA ASP A 195 -12.21 8.08 -7.64
C ASP A 195 -10.86 8.20 -6.88
N ALA A 196 -10.32 9.43 -6.77
CA ALA A 196 -9.09 9.70 -6.01
C ALA A 196 -9.24 9.48 -4.49
N ALA A 197 -10.42 9.78 -3.93
CA ALA A 197 -10.70 9.52 -2.52
C ALA A 197 -10.84 8.01 -2.26
N GLU A 198 -11.41 7.29 -3.22
CA GLU A 198 -11.54 5.84 -3.17
C GLU A 198 -10.20 5.12 -3.29
N TYR A 199 -9.33 5.58 -4.18
CA TYR A 199 -7.94 5.13 -4.24
C TYR A 199 -7.24 5.25 -2.87
N ILE A 200 -7.35 6.42 -2.22
CA ILE A 200 -6.76 6.66 -0.89
C ILE A 200 -7.42 5.77 0.18
N ALA A 201 -8.71 5.48 0.07
CA ALA A 201 -9.47 4.68 1.02
C ALA A 201 -9.40 3.16 0.80
N ASP A 202 -8.86 2.71 -0.33
CA ASP A 202 -8.90 1.31 -0.80
C ASP A 202 -10.33 0.79 -0.98
N THR A 203 -11.20 1.64 -1.53
CA THR A 203 -12.57 1.27 -1.90
C THR A 203 -12.66 0.94 -3.39
N ASP A 204 -13.79 0.38 -3.80
CA ASP A 204 -13.96 -0.10 -5.17
C ASP A 204 -14.69 0.96 -5.99
N PRO A 205 -14.01 1.69 -6.90
CA PRO A 205 -14.56 2.84 -7.61
C PRO A 205 -15.53 2.45 -8.73
N THR A 206 -15.90 1.17 -8.80
CA THR A 206 -16.90 0.65 -9.72
C THR A 206 -18.17 0.21 -9.01
N SER A 207 -18.25 0.42 -7.69
CA SER A 207 -19.28 -0.15 -6.82
C SER A 207 -19.75 0.86 -5.79
N ALA A 208 -20.90 1.49 -6.05
CA ALA A 208 -21.48 2.54 -5.20
C ALA A 208 -21.87 2.09 -3.76
N ALA A 209 -21.63 0.82 -3.42
CA ALA A 209 -21.75 0.30 -2.06
C ALA A 209 -20.43 0.34 -1.27
N SER A 210 -19.32 0.58 -1.94
CA SER A 210 -17.95 0.49 -1.45
C SER A 210 -17.38 1.89 -1.20
N PHE A 211 -17.57 2.43 0.00
CA PHE A 211 -17.00 3.71 0.36
C PHE A 211 -16.67 3.82 1.86
N LEU A 212 -15.74 4.71 2.18
CA LEU A 212 -15.38 5.05 3.56
C LEU A 212 -16.52 5.83 4.23
N LYS A 213 -17.13 5.26 5.27
CA LYS A 213 -18.24 5.89 6.00
C LYS A 213 -18.24 5.55 7.47
N ILE A 214 -18.73 6.49 8.28
CA ILE A 214 -19.10 6.20 9.67
C ILE A 214 -20.40 5.39 9.64
N VAL A 215 -20.32 4.15 10.13
CA VAL A 215 -21.42 3.19 10.20
C VAL A 215 -22.29 3.46 11.43
N SER A 216 -21.66 3.77 12.56
CA SER A 216 -22.37 4.17 13.77
C SER A 216 -21.51 5.04 14.67
N HIS A 217 -22.18 5.82 15.52
CA HIS A 217 -21.53 6.61 16.55
C HIS A 217 -22.32 6.52 17.86
N THR A 218 -21.63 6.28 18.97
CA THR A 218 -22.25 6.15 20.30
C THR A 218 -21.58 7.09 21.28
N TYR A 219 -22.35 8.00 21.85
CA TYR A 219 -21.86 8.95 22.85
C TYR A 219 -21.97 8.39 24.27
N ALA A 220 -20.99 8.70 25.12
CA ALA A 220 -20.98 8.32 26.52
C ALA A 220 -20.35 9.41 27.41
N GLY A 221 -20.25 9.14 28.72
CA GLY A 221 -19.55 10.02 29.67
C GLY A 221 -20.15 11.42 29.80
N GLY A 222 -21.46 11.59 29.56
CA GLY A 222 -22.09 12.91 29.54
C GLY A 222 -21.70 13.75 28.31
N LEU A 223 -21.58 13.12 27.14
CA LEU A 223 -21.14 13.75 25.87
C LEU A 223 -19.69 14.25 25.90
N THR A 224 -18.82 13.45 26.51
CA THR A 224 -17.37 13.71 26.54
C THR A 224 -16.57 12.66 25.79
N THR A 225 -17.21 11.56 25.39
CA THR A 225 -16.61 10.51 24.57
C THR A 225 -17.55 10.07 23.47
N VAL A 226 -16.98 9.68 22.34
CA VAL A 226 -17.71 9.08 21.21
C VAL A 226 -16.96 7.85 20.73
N ALA A 227 -17.66 6.73 20.63
CA ALA A 227 -17.21 5.55 19.90
C ALA A 227 -17.64 5.70 18.44
N LEU A 228 -16.67 5.78 17.52
CA LEU A 228 -16.89 5.86 16.09
C LEU A 228 -16.60 4.49 15.48
N LYS A 229 -17.59 3.92 14.81
CA LYS A 229 -17.44 2.72 13.98
C LYS A 229 -17.54 3.11 12.52
N PHE A 230 -16.57 2.70 11.71
CA PHE A 230 -16.49 3.07 10.29
C PHE A 230 -15.98 1.91 9.43
N THR A 231 -16.32 1.92 8.14
CA THR A 231 -15.77 0.96 7.17
C THR A 231 -14.27 1.18 7.00
N SER A 232 -13.49 0.12 6.96
CA SER A 232 -12.03 0.21 6.90
C SER A 232 -11.40 -0.96 6.16
N GLN A 233 -10.20 -0.73 5.65
CA GLN A 233 -9.39 -1.69 4.92
C GLN A 233 -8.06 -1.88 5.65
N PRO A 234 -7.61 -3.13 5.91
CA PRO A 234 -6.34 -3.41 6.57
C PRO A 234 -5.10 -2.87 5.82
N THR A 235 -5.27 -2.54 4.54
CA THR A 235 -4.25 -2.02 3.61
C THR A 235 -4.04 -0.51 3.75
N ARG A 236 -4.81 0.16 4.61
CA ARG A 236 -4.77 1.61 4.82
C ARG A 236 -4.56 1.98 6.28
N LEU A 237 -4.00 3.16 6.47
CA LEU A 237 -3.89 3.81 7.77
C LEU A 237 -4.99 4.86 7.91
N TYR A 238 -5.38 5.15 9.14
CA TYR A 238 -6.46 6.07 9.45
C TYR A 238 -6.04 7.16 10.43
N ARG A 239 -6.74 8.29 10.36
CA ARG A 239 -6.73 9.37 11.35
C ARG A 239 -8.16 9.74 11.66
N ILE A 240 -8.42 10.06 12.93
CA ILE A 240 -9.69 10.68 13.33
C ILE A 240 -9.44 12.16 13.51
N GLN A 241 -10.26 12.96 12.84
CA GLN A 241 -10.22 14.41 12.96
C GLN A 241 -11.51 14.92 13.55
N GLU A 242 -11.38 16.01 14.29
CA GLU A 242 -12.50 16.69 14.91
C GLU A 242 -12.56 18.15 14.49
N SER A 243 -13.76 18.73 14.56
CA SER A 243 -13.99 20.13 14.28
C SER A 243 -15.16 20.65 15.09
N VAL A 244 -15.11 21.93 15.45
CA VAL A 244 -16.23 22.66 16.08
C VAL A 244 -17.00 23.53 15.08
N ASN A 245 -16.51 23.65 13.83
CA ASN A 245 -17.02 24.61 12.85
C ASN A 245 -17.09 24.08 11.40
N LEU A 246 -16.71 22.82 11.16
CA LEU A 246 -16.59 22.17 9.83
C LEU A 246 -15.53 22.76 8.89
N THR A 247 -14.80 23.79 9.30
CA THR A 247 -13.78 24.44 8.46
C THR A 247 -12.37 24.10 8.94
N THR A 248 -12.14 24.14 10.25
CA THR A 248 -10.85 23.82 10.87
C THR A 248 -10.94 22.41 11.44
N TRP A 249 -10.06 21.53 10.99
CA TRP A 249 -10.01 20.14 11.40
C TRP A 249 -8.70 19.85 12.13
N THR A 250 -8.78 19.23 13.29
CA THR A 250 -7.63 18.83 14.10
C THR A 250 -7.59 17.32 14.25
N THR A 251 -6.42 16.71 14.08
CA THR A 251 -6.25 15.28 14.31
C THR A 251 -6.26 14.97 15.80
N ILE A 252 -7.09 14.01 16.20
CA ILE A 252 -7.08 13.45 17.55
C ILE A 252 -5.90 12.48 17.64
N ALA A 253 -4.93 12.78 18.51
CA ALA A 253 -3.69 12.01 18.59
C ALA A 253 -3.82 10.71 19.42
N THR A 254 -4.80 10.62 20.31
CA THR A 254 -4.89 9.52 21.29
C THR A 254 -6.35 9.14 21.57
N ALA A 255 -6.63 7.84 21.62
CA ALA A 255 -7.92 7.28 21.99
C ALA A 255 -8.14 7.30 23.51
N VAL A 256 -9.39 7.10 23.92
CA VAL A 256 -9.70 6.68 25.29
C VAL A 256 -9.00 5.34 25.55
N GLY A 257 -8.19 5.27 26.61
CA GLY A 257 -7.35 4.11 26.93
C GLY A 257 -5.90 4.21 26.44
N GLY A 258 -5.50 5.32 25.80
CA GLY A 258 -4.09 5.62 25.54
C GLY A 258 -3.53 5.12 24.20
N GLN A 259 -4.34 4.52 23.33
CA GLN A 259 -3.91 4.11 21.99
C GLN A 259 -3.58 5.34 21.12
N THR A 260 -2.44 5.34 20.42
CA THR A 260 -2.09 6.37 19.43
C THR A 260 -3.02 6.29 18.21
N LEU A 261 -3.51 7.45 17.73
CA LEU A 261 -4.45 7.59 16.61
C LEU A 261 -3.91 8.44 15.44
N ASN A 262 -2.60 8.65 15.34
CA ASN A 262 -2.02 9.49 14.29
C ASN A 262 -0.71 8.96 13.69
N PRO A 263 -0.77 8.24 12.56
CA PRO A 263 -1.93 7.47 12.11
C PRO A 263 -2.06 6.15 12.91
N PHE A 264 -3.11 5.37 12.65
CA PHE A 264 -3.31 4.03 13.22
C PHE A 264 -3.80 3.03 12.15
N GLU A 265 -3.56 1.75 12.38
CA GLU A 265 -4.02 0.65 11.53
C GLU A 265 -5.50 0.32 11.78
N ALA A 266 -6.16 -0.24 10.76
CA ALA A 266 -7.51 -0.76 10.89
C ALA A 266 -7.58 -1.90 11.91
N ASP A 267 -8.76 -2.08 12.52
CA ASP A 267 -9.05 -3.32 13.25
C ASP A 267 -9.18 -4.49 12.25
N VAL A 268 -9.01 -5.72 12.75
CA VAL A 268 -9.20 -6.92 11.92
C VAL A 268 -10.64 -6.99 11.41
N GLY A 269 -10.81 -7.10 10.10
CA GLY A 269 -12.10 -7.17 9.42
C GLY A 269 -12.33 -5.99 8.49
N THR A 270 -13.60 -5.68 8.24
CA THR A 270 -14.04 -4.61 7.31
C THR A 270 -14.49 -3.34 8.00
N GLU A 271 -14.41 -3.30 9.34
CA GLU A 271 -14.85 -2.17 10.14
C GLU A 271 -13.91 -1.95 11.32
N THR A 272 -13.63 -0.67 11.59
CA THR A 272 -12.79 -0.24 12.70
C THR A 272 -13.61 0.53 13.71
N THR A 273 -13.38 0.29 14.99
CA THR A 273 -14.00 1.04 16.08
C THR A 273 -12.94 1.72 16.93
N LYS A 274 -13.08 3.03 17.13
CA LYS A 274 -12.22 3.81 18.05
C LYS A 274 -13.08 4.72 18.92
N THR A 275 -12.71 4.77 20.19
CA THR A 275 -13.34 5.67 21.16
C THR A 275 -12.43 6.84 21.41
N VAL A 276 -12.92 8.05 21.16
CA VAL A 276 -12.17 9.29 21.37
C VAL A 276 -12.86 10.15 22.43
N ALA A 277 -12.04 10.85 23.21
CA ALA A 277 -12.52 11.89 24.11
C ALA A 277 -12.55 13.22 23.36
N PHE A 278 -13.53 14.04 23.66
CA PHE A 278 -13.67 15.38 23.10
C PHE A 278 -14.21 16.33 24.17
N THR A 279 -13.87 17.60 24.06
CA THR A 279 -14.35 18.64 24.97
C THR A 279 -15.61 19.29 24.43
N GLY A 280 -16.65 19.35 25.26
CA GLY A 280 -17.99 19.77 24.88
C GLY A 280 -18.09 21.18 24.31
N GLY A 281 -18.93 21.29 23.27
CA GLY A 281 -19.50 22.50 22.70
C GLY A 281 -20.84 22.14 22.07
N ALA A 282 -21.71 23.12 21.80
CA ALA A 282 -23.06 22.82 21.26
C ALA A 282 -23.04 22.12 19.88
N ARG A 283 -21.91 22.16 19.17
CA ARG A 283 -21.68 21.47 17.89
C ARG A 283 -20.26 20.91 17.88
N HIS A 284 -20.15 19.61 17.63
CA HIS A 284 -18.89 18.92 17.46
C HIS A 284 -19.04 17.93 16.30
N PHE A 285 -18.06 17.92 15.42
CA PHE A 285 -18.04 17.11 14.21
C PHE A 285 -16.80 16.22 14.23
N PHE A 286 -16.95 15.03 13.67
CA PHE A 286 -15.89 14.06 13.51
C PHE A 286 -15.83 13.63 12.05
N ARG A 287 -14.63 13.35 11.57
CA ARG A 287 -14.42 12.65 10.30
C ARG A 287 -13.27 11.67 10.44
N VAL A 288 -13.35 10.62 9.64
CA VAL A 288 -12.26 9.67 9.47
C VAL A 288 -11.55 10.00 8.16
N VAL A 289 -10.23 9.96 8.19
CA VAL A 289 -9.38 10.23 7.01
C VAL A 289 -8.49 9.02 6.79
N ALA A 290 -8.64 8.38 5.63
CA ALA A 290 -7.72 7.33 5.19
C ALA A 290 -6.39 7.94 4.71
N ALA A 291 -5.33 7.14 4.78
CA ALA A 291 -4.01 7.48 4.31
C ALA A 291 -3.32 6.22 3.79
N LEU A 292 -2.57 6.39 2.70
CA LEU A 292 -1.71 5.34 2.16
C LEU A 292 -0.59 5.04 3.16
N PRO A 293 -0.27 3.75 3.38
CA PRO A 293 0.95 3.38 4.07
C PRO A 293 2.14 3.52 3.11
N LEU A 294 3.31 3.84 3.68
CA LEU A 294 4.57 4.12 2.99
C LEU A 294 4.48 5.27 1.94
N PRO A 295 5.44 6.21 1.96
CA PRO A 295 5.46 7.29 0.97
C PRO A 295 5.69 6.79 -0.46
#